data_AF-A0A2B0WUL9-F1
#
_entry.id   AF-A0A2B0WUL9-F1
#
_cell.length_a   1.000
_cell.length_b   1.000
_cell.length_c   1.000
_cell.angle_alpha   90.00
_cell.angle_beta   90.00
_cell.angle_gamma   90.00
#
_symmetry.space_group_name_H-M   'P 1'
#
loop_
_entity.id
_entity.type
_entity.pdbx_description
1 polymer ?
#
loop_
_entity_poly.entity_id
_entity_poly.type
_entity_poly.pdbx_seq_one_letter_code
_entity_poly.pdbx_strand_id
1 'polypeptide(L)'
;AKAREAAKTQKPATQQPVAKETETSAPSSSRELRVVATAYTADPLENGYKAGDQVKSALGHNLTANPNMKLIAVDPSVIPLGSKVWVEGYGVAIAGDTGGAIKGNKIDVLMPDKGTSNNWGRKTVTVKVLN
;
A
#
# COMPACT_ATOMS: atom_id res chain seq x y z
N ALA A 1 -27.50 -50.86 -33.11
CA ALA A 1 -26.12 -51.16 -32.65
C ALA A 1 -25.15 -50.29 -33.45
N LYS A 2 -24.07 -49.78 -32.82
CA LYS A 2 -23.16 -48.74 -33.37
C LYS A 2 -23.87 -47.41 -33.74
N ALA A 3 -23.19 -46.26 -33.87
CA ALA A 3 -22.02 -45.70 -33.17
C ALA A 3 -21.91 -44.20 -33.51
N ARG A 4 -21.06 -43.46 -32.78
CA ARG A 4 -20.03 -42.48 -33.24
C ARG A 4 -20.13 -41.86 -34.65
N GLU A 5 -19.71 -40.61 -34.93
CA GLU A 5 -19.07 -39.51 -34.16
C GLU A 5 -18.68 -38.37 -35.13
N ALA A 6 -18.50 -37.13 -34.63
CA ALA A 6 -17.81 -35.99 -35.30
C ALA A 6 -18.42 -35.39 -36.60
N ALA A 7 -18.06 -34.18 -37.07
CA ALA A 7 -17.60 -32.92 -36.44
C ALA A 7 -17.49 -31.78 -37.51
N LYS A 8 -17.07 -30.56 -37.07
CA LYS A 8 -16.57 -29.40 -37.87
C LYS A 8 -17.65 -28.57 -38.63
N THR A 9 -17.60 -27.24 -38.80
CA THR A 9 -16.74 -26.08 -38.37
C THR A 9 -17.50 -24.75 -38.67
N GLN A 10 -17.14 -23.50 -38.31
CA GLN A 10 -16.01 -22.79 -37.66
C GLN A 10 -16.57 -21.52 -36.91
N LYS A 11 -15.95 -20.94 -35.86
CA LYS A 11 -15.09 -19.72 -35.78
C LYS A 11 -15.55 -18.43 -36.51
N PRO A 12 -15.08 -17.21 -36.10
CA PRO A 12 -14.51 -16.73 -34.80
C PRO A 12 -15.34 -15.54 -34.20
N ALA A 13 -15.15 -15.03 -32.98
CA ALA A 13 -14.01 -14.36 -32.33
C ALA A 13 -14.27 -14.27 -30.78
N THR A 14 -13.40 -13.82 -29.85
CA THR A 14 -12.53 -12.62 -29.85
C THR A 14 -11.31 -12.76 -28.90
N GLN A 15 -10.11 -12.60 -29.47
CA GLN A 15 -8.83 -12.08 -28.93
C GLN A 15 -8.15 -12.68 -27.67
N GLN A 16 -6.82 -12.77 -27.77
CA GLN A 16 -5.81 -13.03 -26.73
C GLN A 16 -4.53 -12.24 -27.16
N PRO A 17 -3.69 -11.75 -26.22
CA PRO A 17 -2.54 -12.51 -25.72
C PRO A 17 -2.42 -12.44 -24.17
N VAL A 18 -1.94 -13.44 -23.44
CA VAL A 18 -0.60 -14.10 -23.44
C VAL A 18 0.54 -13.18 -22.97
N ALA A 19 0.82 -13.27 -21.67
CA ALA A 19 2.15 -13.18 -21.09
C ALA A 19 2.18 -14.14 -19.88
N LYS A 20 3.16 -15.06 -19.84
CA LYS A 20 3.35 -16.03 -18.75
C LYS A 20 4.82 -16.04 -18.38
N GLU A 21 5.17 -15.30 -17.34
CA GLU A 21 6.49 -15.37 -16.73
C GLU A 21 6.39 -16.12 -15.41
N THR A 22 7.28 -17.09 -15.23
CA THR A 22 7.32 -17.97 -14.06
C THR A 22 8.74 -17.92 -13.52
N GLU A 23 9.01 -16.93 -12.67
CA GLU A 23 10.30 -16.81 -11.98
C GLU A 23 10.26 -17.54 -10.63
N THR A 24 10.70 -18.79 -10.68
CA THR A 24 11.72 -19.35 -9.78
C THR A 24 11.69 -18.93 -8.31
N SER A 25 10.76 -19.55 -7.57
CA SER A 25 11.00 -20.14 -6.24
C SER A 25 11.78 -19.33 -5.19
N ALA A 26 11.06 -18.54 -4.41
CA ALA A 26 11.23 -18.52 -2.96
C ALA A 26 9.88 -18.19 -2.27
N PRO A 27 9.41 -18.98 -1.28
CA PRO A 27 8.31 -18.57 -0.42
C PRO A 27 8.82 -17.58 0.64
N SER A 28 9.40 -16.45 0.21
CA SER A 28 9.54 -15.28 1.08
C SER A 28 8.13 -14.90 1.53
N SER A 29 7.85 -15.05 2.82
CA SER A 29 6.50 -15.04 3.39
C SER A 29 5.93 -13.63 3.52
N SER A 30 5.75 -12.98 2.36
CA SER A 30 5.20 -11.64 2.23
C SER A 30 3.77 -11.61 2.74
N ARG A 31 3.62 -11.17 4.00
CA ARG A 31 2.33 -11.16 4.69
C ARG A 31 1.41 -10.13 4.04
N GLU A 32 0.42 -10.61 3.32
CA GLU A 32 -0.62 -9.77 2.72
C GLU A 32 -1.73 -9.47 3.73
N LEU A 33 -2.19 -8.23 3.76
CA LEU A 33 -3.17 -7.69 4.70
C LEU A 33 -4.15 -6.78 3.96
N ARG A 34 -5.44 -6.88 4.25
CA ARG A 34 -6.41 -5.84 3.90
C ARG A 34 -6.61 -4.91 5.09
N VAL A 35 -6.40 -3.63 4.86
CA VAL A 35 -6.43 -2.57 5.88
C VAL A 35 -7.28 -1.39 5.41
N VAL A 36 -7.79 -0.60 6.35
CA VAL A 36 -8.32 0.73 6.04
C VAL A 36 -7.16 1.71 5.98
N ALA A 37 -6.95 2.34 4.83
CA ALA A 37 -6.00 3.44 4.66
C ALA A 37 -6.72 4.80 4.73
N THR A 38 -6.12 5.72 5.46
CA THR A 38 -6.32 7.17 5.34
C THR A 38 -5.03 7.82 4.78
N ALA A 39 -4.98 9.15 4.70
CA ALA A 39 -3.74 9.89 4.47
C ALA A 39 -3.62 11.05 5.47
N TYR A 40 -2.37 11.41 5.76
CA TYR A 40 -1.99 12.56 6.59
C TYR A 40 -0.91 13.40 5.90
N THR A 41 -0.73 14.63 6.34
CA THR A 41 0.30 15.54 5.80
C THR A 41 1.44 15.75 6.78
N ALA A 42 2.57 16.27 6.28
CA ALA A 42 3.70 16.71 7.09
C ALA A 42 3.54 18.14 7.67
N ASP A 43 2.35 18.74 7.61
CA ASP A 43 2.09 20.10 8.11
C ASP A 43 2.17 20.12 9.66
N PRO A 44 3.07 20.92 10.26
CA PRO A 44 3.15 21.08 11.71
C PRO A 44 1.81 21.42 12.37
N LEU A 45 0.99 22.27 11.74
CA LEU A 45 -0.28 22.74 12.30
C LEU A 45 -1.34 21.63 12.35
N GLU A 46 -1.38 20.75 11.34
CA GLU A 46 -2.28 19.60 11.33
C GLU A 46 -1.84 18.51 12.33
N ASN A 47 -0.56 18.49 12.68
CA ASN A 47 0.04 17.55 13.64
C ASN A 47 0.13 18.12 15.08
N GLY A 48 -0.44 19.30 15.35
CA GLY A 48 -0.53 19.91 16.70
C GLY A 48 0.69 20.73 17.14
N TYR A 49 1.63 20.98 16.23
CA TYR A 49 2.82 21.82 16.44
C TYR A 49 2.58 23.26 15.97
N LYS A 50 3.58 24.14 16.07
CA LYS A 50 3.54 25.52 15.57
C LYS A 50 4.04 25.60 14.13
N ALA A 51 3.64 26.64 13.41
CA ALA A 51 4.20 26.94 12.09
C ALA A 51 5.72 27.15 12.20
N GLY A 52 6.50 26.36 11.45
CA GLY A 52 7.96 26.33 11.50
C GLY A 52 8.59 25.20 12.33
N ASP A 53 7.79 24.48 13.14
CA ASP A 53 8.26 23.26 13.82
C ASP A 53 8.50 22.10 12.82
N GLN A 54 9.14 21.03 13.29
CA GLN A 54 9.41 19.82 12.48
C GLN A 54 8.50 18.66 12.90
N VAL A 55 7.63 18.20 12.01
CA VAL A 55 6.94 16.91 12.19
C VAL A 55 7.94 15.78 12.01
N LYS A 56 8.02 14.88 13.00
CA LYS A 56 8.91 13.71 12.99
C LYS A 56 8.10 12.44 13.21
N SER A 57 8.42 11.40 12.45
CA SER A 57 7.80 10.09 12.62
C SER A 57 8.29 9.36 13.87
N ALA A 58 7.64 8.27 14.25
CA ALA A 58 8.07 7.40 15.36
C ALA A 58 9.52 6.86 15.22
N LEU A 59 10.04 6.70 14.00
CA LEU A 59 11.46 6.37 13.73
C LEU A 59 12.38 7.60 13.59
N GLY A 60 11.88 8.81 13.88
CA GLY A 60 12.65 10.05 13.85
C GLY A 60 12.85 10.69 12.47
N HIS A 61 12.20 10.18 11.41
CA HIS A 61 12.29 10.79 10.09
C HIS A 61 11.61 12.16 10.09
N ASN A 62 12.32 13.21 9.66
CA ASN A 62 11.78 14.56 9.52
C ASN A 62 10.88 14.63 8.28
N LEU A 63 9.56 14.61 8.52
CA LEU A 63 8.54 14.57 7.46
C LEU A 63 8.36 15.94 6.83
N THR A 64 8.45 17.03 7.60
CA THR A 64 8.33 18.40 7.09
C THR A 64 9.46 18.75 6.10
N ALA A 65 10.66 18.18 6.28
CA ALA A 65 11.76 18.28 5.31
C ALA A 65 11.67 17.26 4.16
N ASN A 66 10.90 16.18 4.31
CA ASN A 66 10.78 15.11 3.32
C ASN A 66 9.29 14.75 3.03
N PRO A 67 8.43 15.70 2.63
CA PRO A 67 6.98 15.49 2.52
C PRO A 67 6.60 14.46 1.44
N ASN A 68 7.50 14.19 0.49
CA ASN A 68 7.35 13.16 -0.54
C ASN A 68 7.91 11.78 -0.14
N MET A 69 8.40 11.61 1.10
CA MET A 69 8.93 10.33 1.57
C MET A 69 7.83 9.27 1.57
N LYS A 70 8.11 8.11 0.98
CA LYS A 70 7.20 6.96 1.02
C LYS A 70 7.26 6.28 2.38
N LEU A 71 6.48 6.82 3.30
CA LEU A 71 6.39 6.42 4.69
C LEU A 71 4.93 6.31 5.12
N ILE A 72 4.62 5.34 5.96
CA ILE A 72 3.27 5.09 6.49
C ILE A 72 3.30 4.97 8.01
N ALA A 73 2.20 5.39 8.64
CA ALA A 73 1.89 5.11 10.03
C ALA A 73 1.14 3.78 10.16
N VAL A 74 1.51 2.97 11.16
CA VAL A 74 0.98 1.61 11.37
C VAL A 74 0.65 1.33 12.84
N ASP A 75 -0.03 0.20 13.08
CA ASP A 75 0.03 -0.49 14.37
C ASP A 75 1.22 -1.46 14.40
N PRO A 76 2.24 -1.26 15.25
CA PRO A 76 3.41 -2.13 15.36
C PRO A 76 3.07 -3.61 15.65
N SER A 77 1.91 -3.86 16.27
CA SER A 77 1.39 -5.20 16.58
C SER A 77 0.92 -5.96 15.33
N VAL A 78 0.66 -5.24 14.23
CA VAL A 78 0.15 -5.80 12.97
C VAL A 78 1.20 -5.72 11.88
N ILE A 79 1.89 -4.59 11.74
CA ILE A 79 3.00 -4.38 10.80
C ILE A 79 4.18 -3.83 11.63
N PRO A 80 5.31 -4.55 11.77
CA PRO A 80 6.45 -4.07 12.54
C PRO A 80 7.00 -2.74 12.03
N LEU A 81 7.47 -1.89 12.94
CA LEU A 81 8.18 -0.66 12.56
C LEU A 81 9.51 -1.00 11.90
N GLY A 82 9.87 -0.22 10.88
CA GLY A 82 11.04 -0.44 10.03
C GLY A 82 10.80 -1.43 8.88
N SER A 83 9.70 -2.22 8.89
CA SER A 83 9.35 -3.08 7.76
C SER A 83 9.16 -2.26 6.49
N LYS A 84 9.73 -2.75 5.39
CA LYS A 84 9.38 -2.30 4.04
C LYS A 84 8.04 -2.93 3.66
N VAL A 85 7.18 -2.17 3.02
CA VAL A 85 5.85 -2.62 2.58
C VAL A 85 5.56 -2.16 1.16
N TRP A 86 4.67 -2.84 0.45
CA TRP A 86 3.97 -2.31 -0.71
C TRP A 86 2.52 -2.03 -0.34
N VAL A 87 2.01 -0.85 -0.72
CA VAL A 87 0.64 -0.41 -0.47
C VAL A 87 -0.06 -0.18 -1.82
N GLU A 88 -1.17 -0.87 -2.04
CA GLU A 88 -1.99 -0.77 -3.25
C GLU A 88 -2.36 0.70 -3.54
N GLY A 89 -2.01 1.17 -4.74
CA GLY A 89 -2.23 2.56 -5.19
C GLY A 89 -1.27 3.62 -4.65
N TYR A 90 -0.39 3.31 -3.68
CA TYR A 90 0.59 4.26 -3.12
C TYR A 90 2.05 3.88 -3.42
N GLY A 91 2.35 2.59 -3.60
CA GLY A 91 3.68 2.08 -3.96
C GLY A 91 4.44 1.44 -2.80
N VAL A 92 5.76 1.27 -2.97
CA VAL A 92 6.65 0.77 -1.91
C VAL A 92 6.93 1.88 -0.89
N ALA A 93 6.84 1.56 0.39
CA ALA A 93 6.97 2.48 1.51
C ALA A 93 7.64 1.83 2.74
N ILE A 94 7.99 2.66 3.73
CA ILE A 94 8.52 2.23 5.04
C ILE A 94 7.42 2.37 6.10
N ALA A 95 7.21 1.34 6.92
CA ALA A 95 6.44 1.42 8.16
C ALA A 95 7.22 2.21 9.22
N GLY A 96 7.27 3.53 9.05
CA GLY A 96 8.19 4.42 9.76
C GLY A 96 7.56 5.26 10.87
N ASP A 97 6.26 5.10 11.11
CA ASP A 97 5.48 5.97 12.00
C ASP A 97 4.35 5.24 12.75
N THR A 98 3.77 5.89 13.75
CA THR A 98 2.61 5.38 14.52
C THR A 98 1.66 6.51 14.89
N GLY A 99 0.35 6.31 14.73
CA GLY A 99 -0.66 7.25 15.22
C GLY A 99 -1.48 6.67 16.39
N GLY A 100 -1.98 7.54 17.27
CA GLY A 100 -2.89 7.13 18.36
C GLY A 100 -4.17 6.48 17.83
N ALA A 101 -4.72 7.00 16.74
CA ALA A 101 -5.88 6.45 16.05
C ALA A 101 -5.56 5.30 15.07
N ILE A 102 -4.27 4.98 14.85
CA ILE A 102 -3.82 3.94 13.91
C ILE A 102 -3.58 2.66 14.70
N LYS A 103 -4.59 1.79 14.72
CA LYS A 103 -4.66 0.56 15.52
C LYS A 103 -5.32 -0.56 14.73
N GLY A 104 -4.87 -1.80 14.93
CA GLY A 104 -5.34 -2.97 14.19
C GLY A 104 -5.04 -2.87 12.69
N ASN A 105 -5.97 -3.35 11.86
CA ASN A 105 -5.86 -3.32 10.39
C ASN A 105 -6.17 -1.91 9.82
N LYS A 106 -5.43 -0.90 10.26
CA LYS A 106 -5.47 0.47 9.76
C LYS A 106 -4.05 0.98 9.48
N ILE A 107 -3.90 1.77 8.42
CA ILE A 107 -2.68 2.54 8.14
C ILE A 107 -3.03 4.00 7.83
N ASP A 108 -2.04 4.89 7.97
CA ASP A 108 -2.10 6.25 7.43
C ASP A 108 -0.93 6.43 6.46
N VAL A 109 -1.16 6.96 5.25
CA VAL A 109 -0.07 7.17 4.27
C VAL A 109 0.36 8.64 4.26
N LEU A 110 1.66 8.89 4.25
CA LEU A 110 2.18 10.26 4.15
C LEU A 110 1.93 10.82 2.76
N MET A 111 1.26 11.97 2.69
CA MET A 111 1.05 12.75 1.49
C MET A 111 1.76 14.11 1.60
N PRO A 112 2.32 14.64 0.50
CA PRO A 112 3.09 15.87 0.55
C PRO A 112 2.25 17.12 0.78
N ASP A 113 0.96 17.07 0.45
CA ASP A 113 0.05 18.21 0.54
C ASP A 113 -1.40 17.78 0.84
N LYS A 114 -2.23 18.76 1.22
CA LYS A 114 -3.63 18.54 1.59
C LYS A 114 -4.53 18.16 0.41
N GLY A 115 -4.18 18.58 -0.81
CA GLY A 115 -4.89 18.20 -2.04
C GLY A 115 -4.66 16.73 -2.40
N THR A 116 -3.41 16.25 -2.35
CA THR A 116 -3.12 14.81 -2.53
C THR A 116 -3.70 13.95 -1.41
N SER A 117 -3.69 14.41 -0.15
CA SER A 117 -4.39 13.73 0.96
C SER A 117 -5.91 13.65 0.74
N ASN A 118 -6.56 14.75 0.39
CA ASN A 118 -8.01 14.77 0.12
C ASN A 118 -8.39 13.87 -1.07
N ASN A 119 -7.59 13.88 -2.14
CA ASN A 119 -7.81 13.04 -3.32
C ASN A 119 -7.49 11.54 -3.05
N TRP A 120 -6.64 11.24 -2.06
CA TRP A 120 -6.45 9.88 -1.58
C TRP A 120 -7.68 9.36 -0.83
N GLY A 121 -8.22 10.17 0.08
CA GLY A 121 -9.42 9.86 0.87
C GLY A 121 -9.25 8.67 1.83
N ARG A 122 -10.38 8.13 2.31
CA ARG A 122 -10.42 6.89 3.12
C ARG A 122 -10.89 5.72 2.27
N LYS A 123 -10.10 4.65 2.20
CA LYS A 123 -10.41 3.45 1.39
C LYS A 123 -9.77 2.19 1.95
N THR A 124 -10.31 1.03 1.61
CA THR A 124 -9.70 -0.27 1.94
C THR A 124 -8.66 -0.60 0.88
N VAL A 125 -7.44 -0.95 1.30
CA VAL A 125 -6.31 -1.28 0.42
C VAL A 125 -5.65 -2.58 0.84
N THR A 126 -4.96 -3.22 -0.11
CA THR A 126 -4.08 -4.36 0.14
C THR A 126 -2.66 -3.85 0.45
N VAL A 127 -2.07 -4.38 1.52
CA VAL A 127 -0.68 -4.12 1.93
C VAL A 127 0.06 -5.44 1.92
N LYS A 128 1.30 -5.45 1.42
CA LYS A 128 2.19 -6.61 1.43
C LYS A 128 3.46 -6.25 2.21
N VAL A 129 3.80 -7.02 3.23
CA VAL A 129 5.09 -6.85 3.94
C VAL A 129 6.21 -7.45 3.09
N LEU A 130 7.29 -6.68 2.88
CA LEU A 130 8.41 -6.99 1.98
C LEU A 130 9.71 -7.15 2.78
N ASN A 131 9.72 -8.10 3.74
CA ASN A 131 10.89 -8.45 4.54
C ASN A 131 12.05 -8.94 3.66
#